data_AF-A4S974-F1
#
_entry.id   AF-A4S974-F1
#
_cell.length_a   1.000
_cell.length_b   1.000
_cell.length_c   1.000
_cell.angle_alpha   90.00
_cell.angle_beta   90.00
_cell.angle_gamma   90.00
#
_symmetry.space_group_name_H-M   'P 1'
#
loop_
_entity.id
_entity.type
_entity.pdbx_description
1 polymer ?
#
loop_
_entity_poly.entity_id
_entity_poly.type
_entity_poly.pdbx_seq_one_letter_code
_entity_poly.pdbx_strand_id
1 'polypeptide(L)'
;GLFVAPNDKTKVRRELRKMERKTAGKGWFDMKAVEYTPELRREMRMLKLRGAYDPKRFYKNADTSRLPTHFQVGTVVGGAADFYSARLAKKDQKRTLAEEIMHDKDIEHVRRHRFAKIQEKNAGNMGRKAKRK
;
A
#
# COMPACT_ATOMS: atom_id res chain seq x y z
N GLY A 1 -44.04 2.14 -16.68
CA GLY A 1 -43.60 1.06 -17.60
C GLY A 1 -43.46 -0.21 -16.81
N LEU A 2 -44.10 -1.31 -17.24
CA LEU A 2 -44.06 -2.61 -16.56
C LEU A 2 -42.61 -3.07 -16.37
N PHE A 3 -42.16 -3.18 -15.12
CA PHE A 3 -40.92 -3.86 -14.77
C PHE A 3 -41.17 -5.37 -14.84
N VAL A 4 -40.94 -5.97 -16.01
CA VAL A 4 -41.04 -7.43 -16.18
C VAL A 4 -39.79 -8.05 -15.58
N ALA A 5 -39.97 -8.92 -14.58
CA ALA A 5 -38.86 -9.66 -13.97
C ALA A 5 -38.08 -10.44 -15.04
N PRO A 6 -36.72 -10.43 -15.03
CA PRO A 6 -35.93 -11.10 -16.05
C PRO A 6 -36.29 -12.58 -16.19
N ASN A 7 -36.64 -12.99 -17.41
CA ASN A 7 -37.23 -14.30 -17.73
C ASN A 7 -36.26 -15.50 -17.56
N ASP A 8 -35.02 -15.28 -17.12
CA ASP A 8 -33.98 -16.32 -17.08
C ASP A 8 -33.17 -16.27 -15.77
N LYS A 9 -33.55 -17.13 -14.83
CA LYS A 9 -32.98 -17.21 -13.47
C LYS A 9 -31.47 -17.48 -13.49
N THR A 10 -30.95 -18.06 -14.57
CA THR A 10 -29.52 -18.37 -14.73
C THR A 10 -28.70 -17.11 -15.02
N LYS A 11 -29.21 -16.22 -15.88
CA LYS A 11 -28.55 -14.95 -16.22
C LYS A 11 -28.49 -14.03 -15.01
N VAL A 12 -29.58 -13.95 -14.24
CA VAL A 12 -29.64 -13.18 -12.99
C VAL A 12 -28.61 -13.67 -11.98
N ARG A 13 -28.51 -15.00 -11.76
CA ARG A 13 -27.47 -15.58 -10.87
C ARG A 13 -26.04 -15.32 -11.36
N ARG A 14 -25.83 -15.32 -12.68
CA ARG A 14 -24.52 -15.02 -13.28
C ARG A 14 -24.13 -13.56 -13.08
N GLU A 15 -25.06 -12.63 -13.21
CA GLU A 15 -24.82 -11.20 -12.96
C GLU A 15 -24.58 -10.94 -11.48
N LEU A 16 -25.35 -11.54 -10.58
CA LEU A 16 -25.10 -11.52 -9.13
C LEU A 16 -23.68 -12.01 -8.81
N ARG A 17 -23.27 -13.17 -9.32
CA ARG A 17 -21.89 -13.67 -9.16
C ARG A 17 -20.82 -12.74 -9.73
N LYS A 18 -21.11 -12.00 -10.81
CA LYS A 18 -20.19 -11.00 -11.36
C LYS A 18 -20.10 -9.76 -10.45
N MET A 19 -21.21 -9.33 -9.86
CA MET A 19 -21.22 -8.23 -8.89
C MET A 19 -20.52 -8.62 -7.58
N GLU A 20 -20.76 -9.83 -7.08
CA GLU A 20 -20.06 -10.41 -5.93
C GLU A 20 -18.54 -10.55 -6.16
N ARG A 21 -18.07 -10.64 -7.41
CA ARG A 21 -16.63 -10.62 -7.72
C ARG A 21 -16.03 -9.21 -7.71
N LYS A 22 -16.85 -8.17 -7.82
CA LYS A 22 -16.42 -6.76 -7.77
C LYS A 22 -16.36 -6.24 -6.33
N THR A 23 -17.01 -6.93 -5.40
CA THR A 23 -16.99 -6.61 -3.98
C THR A 23 -16.34 -7.75 -3.21
N ALA A 24 -15.85 -7.50 -2.00
CA ALA A 24 -15.33 -8.54 -1.12
C ALA A 24 -16.46 -9.39 -0.49
N GLY A 25 -17.72 -9.15 -0.88
CA GLY A 25 -18.92 -9.81 -0.39
C GLY A 25 -19.50 -9.22 0.90
N LYS A 26 -20.70 -9.69 1.27
CA LYS A 26 -21.47 -9.19 2.42
C LYS A 26 -20.75 -9.36 3.77
N GLY A 27 -19.94 -10.41 3.92
CA GLY A 27 -19.14 -10.64 5.13
C GLY A 27 -18.03 -9.61 5.36
N TRP A 28 -17.75 -8.79 4.33
CA TRP A 28 -16.81 -7.69 4.40
C TRP A 28 -17.43 -6.38 3.90
N PHE A 29 -18.69 -6.16 4.31
CA PHE A 29 -19.49 -4.95 4.04
C PHE A 29 -19.45 -4.49 2.57
N ASP A 30 -19.41 -5.45 1.63
CA ASP A 30 -19.38 -5.18 0.19
C ASP A 30 -18.26 -4.22 -0.24
N MET A 31 -17.08 -4.33 0.40
CA MET A 31 -15.91 -3.52 0.06
C MET A 31 -15.56 -3.66 -1.42
N LYS A 32 -15.56 -2.55 -2.14
CA LYS A 32 -15.32 -2.51 -3.59
C LYS A 32 -13.86 -2.85 -3.92
N ALA A 33 -13.65 -3.55 -5.04
CA ALA A 33 -12.34 -3.71 -5.63
C ALA A 33 -11.82 -2.35 -6.11
N VAL A 34 -10.55 -2.05 -5.82
CA VAL A 34 -9.92 -0.77 -6.21
C VAL A 34 -9.04 -0.98 -7.42
N GLU A 35 -9.16 -0.08 -8.39
CA GLU A 35 -8.24 -0.03 -9.53
C GLU A 35 -6.93 0.66 -9.13
N TYR A 36 -5.82 0.06 -9.54
CA TYR A 36 -4.49 0.50 -9.15
C TYR A 36 -4.02 1.71 -9.96
N THR A 37 -4.17 2.90 -9.40
CA THR A 37 -3.49 4.10 -9.90
C THR A 37 -1.97 3.99 -9.67
N PRO A 38 -1.14 4.72 -10.44
CA PRO A 38 0.32 4.70 -10.24
C PRO A 38 0.76 5.12 -8.83
N GLU A 39 0.06 6.08 -8.24
CA GLU A 39 0.29 6.55 -6.87
C GLU A 39 0.03 5.45 -5.85
N LEU A 40 -1.09 4.74 -6.01
CA LEU A 40 -1.49 3.67 -5.12
C LEU A 40 -0.59 2.44 -5.24
N ARG A 41 -0.07 2.17 -6.44
CA ARG A 41 0.99 1.15 -6.64
C ARG A 41 2.27 1.51 -5.88
N ARG A 42 2.66 2.78 -5.89
CA ARG A 42 3.83 3.27 -5.15
C ARG A 42 3.62 3.09 -3.64
N GLU A 43 2.44 3.43 -3.13
CA GLU A 43 2.09 3.25 -1.72
C GLU A 43 2.07 1.78 -1.29
N MET A 44 1.46 0.89 -2.07
CA MET A 44 1.45 -0.54 -1.73
C MET A 44 2.84 -1.16 -1.80
N ARG A 45 3.66 -0.75 -2.76
CA ARG A 45 5.06 -1.16 -2.80
C ARG A 45 5.82 -0.67 -1.59
N MET A 46 5.55 0.55 -1.14
CA MET A 46 6.13 1.14 0.05
C MET A 46 5.73 0.35 1.30
N LEU A 47 4.44 0.02 1.46
CA LEU A 47 3.96 -0.80 2.57
C LEU A 47 4.61 -2.20 2.59
N LYS A 48 4.81 -2.82 1.43
CA LYS A 48 5.52 -4.10 1.32
C LYS A 48 6.98 -4.01 1.75
N LEU A 49 7.61 -2.87 1.50
CA LEU A 49 9.01 -2.58 1.85
C LEU A 49 9.17 -1.86 3.20
N ARG A 50 8.13 -1.83 4.05
CA ARG A 50 8.16 -1.09 5.33
C ARG A 50 9.34 -1.44 6.24
N GLY A 51 9.81 -2.69 6.22
CA GLY A 51 10.97 -3.14 7.00
C GLY A 51 12.33 -2.62 6.49
N ALA A 52 12.39 -1.99 5.32
CA ALA A 52 13.62 -1.43 4.78
C ALA A 52 13.88 0.03 5.20
N TYR A 53 12.84 0.73 5.69
CA TYR A 53 12.90 2.17 5.99
C TYR A 53 13.50 2.46 7.36
N ASP A 54 12.96 1.84 8.41
CA ASP A 54 13.43 2.01 9.77
C ASP A 54 14.29 0.81 10.19
N PRO A 55 15.60 0.99 10.43
CA PRO A 55 16.49 -0.09 10.84
C PRO A 55 16.15 -0.67 12.22
N LYS A 56 15.36 0.03 13.04
CA LYS A 56 14.96 -0.39 14.38
C LYS A 56 13.62 -1.12 14.41
N ARG A 57 12.85 -1.09 13.33
CA ARG A 57 11.52 -1.73 13.27
C ARG A 57 11.50 -2.92 12.34
N PHE A 58 11.42 -4.10 12.94
CA PHE A 58 11.27 -5.36 12.22
C PHE A 58 9.79 -5.75 12.17
N TYR A 59 9.27 -5.89 10.95
CA TYR A 59 7.90 -6.34 10.72
C TYR A 59 7.88 -7.77 10.21
N LYS A 60 6.76 -8.48 10.44
CA LYS A 60 6.51 -9.75 9.77
C LYS A 60 6.47 -9.53 8.25
N ASN A 61 7.16 -10.40 7.52
CA ASN A 61 7.19 -10.40 6.07
C ASN A 61 5.80 -10.71 5.51
N ALA A 62 5.41 -10.02 4.45
CA ALA A 62 4.20 -10.35 3.71
C ALA A 62 4.52 -11.48 2.73
N ASP A 63 3.94 -12.66 2.95
CA ASP A 63 4.16 -13.85 2.12
C ASP A 63 3.52 -13.72 0.72
N THR A 64 2.68 -12.70 0.50
CA THR A 64 1.96 -12.52 -0.76
C THR A 64 2.79 -11.76 -1.80
N SER A 65 3.07 -12.41 -2.92
CA SER A 65 3.70 -11.78 -4.09
C SER A 65 2.79 -10.74 -4.75
N ARG A 66 1.47 -11.01 -4.74
CA ARG A 66 0.43 -10.19 -5.36
C ARG A 66 -0.06 -9.07 -4.43
N LEU A 67 -0.42 -7.94 -5.03
CA LEU A 67 -1.06 -6.85 -4.31
C LEU A 67 -2.53 -7.19 -4.00
N PRO A 68 -3.10 -6.70 -2.88
CA PRO A 68 -4.48 -6.97 -2.51
C PRO A 68 -5.47 -6.40 -3.54
N THR A 69 -6.55 -7.11 -3.85
CA THR A 69 -7.54 -6.64 -4.86
C THR A 69 -8.61 -5.72 -4.26
N HIS A 70 -8.95 -5.95 -3.00
CA HIS A 70 -9.96 -5.18 -2.27
C HIS A 70 -9.25 -4.52 -1.08
N PHE A 71 -9.27 -3.20 -1.03
CA PHE A 71 -8.74 -2.42 0.09
C PHE A 71 -9.32 -1.01 0.06
N GLN A 72 -9.15 -0.27 1.14
CA GLN A 72 -9.56 1.13 1.26
C GLN A 72 -8.43 1.93 1.88
N VAL A 73 -8.31 3.19 1.49
CA VAL A 73 -7.39 4.16 2.10
C VAL A 73 -8.22 5.04 3.02
N GLY A 74 -7.79 5.13 4.28
CA GLY A 74 -8.46 5.91 5.31
C GLY A 74 -7.45 6.70 6.14
N THR A 75 -7.93 7.73 6.82
CA THR A 75 -7.14 8.56 7.73
C THR A 75 -7.51 8.24 9.17
N VAL A 76 -6.52 8.27 10.07
CA VAL A 76 -6.75 8.02 11.50
C VAL A 76 -7.34 9.29 12.13
N VAL A 77 -8.50 9.15 12.77
CA VAL A 77 -9.13 10.23 13.55
C VAL A 77 -8.69 10.08 15.01
N GLY A 78 -7.97 11.08 15.53
CA GLY A 78 -7.44 11.03 16.90
C GLY A 78 -8.53 11.05 17.96
N GLY A 79 -8.38 10.21 18.99
CA GLY A 79 -9.29 10.17 20.14
C GLY A 79 -9.26 11.45 20.96
N ALA A 80 -10.32 11.70 21.75
CA ALA A 80 -10.43 12.90 22.58
C ALA A 80 -9.42 12.92 23.75
N ALA A 81 -8.83 11.78 24.13
CA ALA A 81 -7.86 11.71 25.23
C ALA A 81 -6.41 12.00 24.80
N ASP A 82 -6.06 11.77 23.53
CA ASP A 82 -4.67 11.78 23.06
C ASP A 82 -4.28 13.10 22.40
N PHE A 83 -4.40 14.22 23.12
CA PHE A 83 -4.18 15.55 22.53
C PHE A 83 -2.70 15.86 22.23
N TYR A 84 -1.76 15.47 23.11
CA TYR A 84 -0.39 15.98 23.06
C TYR A 84 0.64 15.02 22.45
N SER A 85 0.42 13.71 22.49
CA SER A 85 1.43 12.71 22.10
C SER A 85 1.14 11.99 20.78
N ALA A 86 -0.12 11.68 20.48
CA ALA A 86 -0.48 10.84 19.33
C ALA A 86 -0.91 11.64 18.10
N ARG A 87 -1.24 12.93 18.25
CA ARG A 87 -1.75 13.77 17.16
C ARG A 87 -0.62 14.43 16.38
N LEU A 88 -0.60 14.18 15.07
CA LEU A 88 0.25 14.91 14.14
C LEU A 88 -0.27 16.34 13.94
N ALA A 89 0.65 17.31 13.94
CA ALA A 89 0.32 18.69 13.61
C ALA A 89 -0.15 18.79 12.14
N LYS A 90 -1.05 19.73 11.85
CA LYS A 90 -1.63 19.92 10.51
C LYS A 90 -0.60 20.09 9.38
N LYS A 91 0.58 20.64 9.70
CA LYS A 91 1.70 20.83 8.76
C LYS A 91 2.36 19.51 8.35
N ASP A 92 2.36 18.52 9.25
CA ASP A 92 3.01 17.22 9.07
C ASP A 92 2.03 16.21 8.45
N GLN A 93 0.71 16.45 8.58
CA GLN A 93 -0.32 15.67 7.89
C GLN A 93 -0.24 15.88 6.37
N LYS A 94 0.04 14.81 5.62
CA LYS A 94 0.10 14.82 4.15
C LYS A 94 -1.07 14.05 3.54
N ARG A 95 -1.23 14.15 2.21
CA ARG A 95 -2.32 13.48 1.49
C ARG A 95 -2.04 12.00 1.28
N THR A 96 -0.75 11.64 1.13
CA THR A 96 -0.33 10.27 0.87
C THR A 96 0.72 9.80 1.87
N LEU A 97 0.75 8.49 2.14
CA LEU A 97 1.77 7.87 2.99
C LEU A 97 3.19 8.14 2.45
N ALA A 98 3.33 8.15 1.13
CA ALA A 98 4.62 8.39 0.49
C ALA A 98 5.16 9.79 0.75
N GLU A 99 4.30 10.81 0.70
CA GLU A 99 4.68 12.19 1.02
C GLU A 99 5.06 12.35 2.49
N GLU A 100 4.33 11.69 3.40
CA GLU A 100 4.63 11.74 4.82
C GLU A 100 6.02 11.17 5.13
N ILE A 101 6.35 10.00 4.57
CA ILE A 101 7.68 9.39 4.74
C ILE A 101 8.78 10.23 4.09
N MET A 102 8.50 10.90 2.96
CA MET A 102 9.49 11.80 2.33
C MET A 102 9.74 13.08 3.14
N HIS A 103 8.76 13.52 3.92
CA HIS A 103 8.87 14.71 4.76
C HIS A 103 9.65 14.45 6.07
N ASP A 104 9.76 13.18 6.47
CA ASP A 104 10.53 12.77 7.65
C ASP A 104 12.04 12.85 7.40
N LYS A 105 12.69 13.80 8.08
CA LYS A 105 14.12 14.09 7.94
C LYS A 105 15.01 12.97 8.50
N ASP A 106 14.56 12.25 9.52
CA ASP A 106 15.34 11.18 10.13
C ASP A 106 15.42 9.98 9.18
N ILE A 107 14.28 9.64 8.57
CA ILE A 107 14.22 8.61 7.52
C ILE A 107 15.06 9.04 6.31
N GLU A 108 14.98 10.31 5.91
CA GLU A 108 15.77 10.84 4.80
C GLU A 108 17.28 10.68 5.04
N HIS A 109 17.76 11.07 6.22
CA HIS A 109 19.17 10.98 6.59
C HIS A 109 19.68 9.53 6.54
N VAL A 110 18.99 8.62 7.22
CA VAL A 110 19.35 7.19 7.25
C VAL A 110 19.35 6.59 5.85
N ARG A 111 18.36 6.95 5.03
CA ARG A 111 18.23 6.45 3.67
C ARG A 111 19.33 6.97 2.76
N ARG A 112 19.69 8.26 2.86
CA ARG A 112 20.76 8.86 2.06
C ARG A 112 22.09 8.16 2.34
N HIS A 113 22.43 7.98 3.62
CA HIS A 113 23.64 7.27 4.02
C HIS A 113 23.66 5.82 3.52
N ARG A 114 22.55 5.08 3.70
CA ARG A 114 22.44 3.69 3.23
C ARG A 114 22.51 3.58 1.71
N PHE A 115 21.91 4.52 0.98
CA PHE A 115 21.95 4.56 -0.48
C PHE A 115 23.38 4.81 -0.98
N ALA A 116 24.09 5.79 -0.42
CA ALA A 116 25.49 6.06 -0.78
C ALA A 116 26.38 4.81 -0.57
N LYS A 117 26.24 4.14 0.57
CA LYS A 117 26.97 2.89 0.86
C LYS A 117 26.65 1.76 -0.14
N ILE A 118 25.40 1.65 -0.56
CA ILE A 118 25.00 0.66 -1.59
C ILE A 118 25.58 1.02 -2.96
N GLN A 119 25.56 2.31 -3.34
CA GLN A 119 26.12 2.77 -4.60
C GLN A 119 27.63 2.55 -4.67
N GLU A 120 28.36 2.88 -3.61
CA GLU A 120 29.81 2.61 -3.50
C GLU A 120 30.11 1.11 -3.63
N LYS A 121 29.39 0.27 -2.89
CA LYS A 121 29.53 -1.19 -2.98
C LYS A 121 29.22 -1.74 -4.37
N ASN A 122 28.22 -1.17 -5.05
CA ASN A 122 27.84 -1.58 -6.40
C ASN A 122 28.87 -1.12 -7.44
N ALA A 123 29.37 0.11 -7.33
CA ALA A 123 30.41 0.66 -8.21
C ALA A 123 31.70 -0.16 -8.14
N GLY A 124 32.15 -0.55 -6.93
CA GLY A 124 33.30 -1.43 -6.74
C GLY A 124 33.13 -2.86 -7.30
N ASN A 125 31.89 -3.27 -7.57
CA ASN A 125 31.56 -4.59 -8.12
C ASN A 125 31.30 -4.59 -9.63
N MET A 126 31.06 -3.43 -10.26
CA MET A 126 30.80 -3.32 -11.71
C MET A 126 32.01 -3.74 -12.56
N GLY A 127 33.24 -3.67 -12.02
CA GLY A 127 34.45 -4.18 -12.69
C GLY A 127 34.82 -5.64 -12.38
N ARG A 128 34.24 -6.26 -11.33
CA ARG A 128 34.63 -7.61 -10.88
C ARG A 128 33.70 -8.72 -11.35
N LYS A 129 32.47 -8.41 -11.78
CA LYS A 129 31.51 -9.42 -12.25
C LYS A 129 31.74 -9.95 -13.68
N ALA A 130 32.68 -9.37 -14.44
CA ALA A 130 33.04 -9.83 -15.77
C ALA A 130 33.99 -11.07 -15.79
N LYS A 131 34.39 -11.60 -14.63
CA LYS A 131 35.26 -12.79 -14.51
C LYS A 131 34.66 -13.83 -13.58
N ARG A 132 33.52 -14.43 -13.94
CA ARG A 132 33.15 -15.76 -13.46
C ARG A 132 32.83 -16.60 -14.69
N LYS A 133 33.77 -17.50 -14.99
CA LYS A 133 33.72 -18.55 -15.99
C LYS A 133 32.68 -19.59 -15.58
#